data_AF-A0A915DF98-F1
#
_entry.id   AF-A0A915DF98-F1
#
_cell.length_a   1.000
_cell.length_b   1.000
_cell.length_c   1.000
_cell.angle_alpha   90.00
_cell.angle_beta   90.00
_cell.angle_gamma   90.00
#
_symmetry.space_group_name_H-M   'P 1'
#
loop_
_entity.id
_entity.type
_entity.pdbx_description
1 polymer ?
#
loop_
_entity_poly.entity_id
_entity_poly.type
_entity_poly.pdbx_seq_one_letter_code
_entity_poly.pdbx_strand_id
1 'polypeptide(L)'
;MIAQTNKAAVNLLLRFTSWDGTDYNNLIKEFSQEYAVEYGYEALAPSNWIAFCPKDIPRQTNTFDCVFFICQYAECVCRGSLNFTEAQMDVIRNEMMRESFVERCNVEYL
;
A
#
# COMPACT_ATOMS: atom_id res chain seq x y z
N MET A 1 -5.07 16.85 36.84
CA MET A 1 -4.79 15.53 36.25
C MET A 1 -5.68 15.38 35.03
N ILE A 2 -5.15 15.61 33.83
CA ILE A 2 -5.87 15.33 32.58
C ILE A 2 -5.67 13.84 32.31
N ALA A 3 -6.75 13.08 32.31
CA ALA A 3 -6.73 11.67 31.96
C ALA A 3 -6.15 11.53 30.55
N GLN A 4 -4.99 10.88 30.43
CA GLN A 4 -4.53 10.36 29.16
C GLN A 4 -5.51 9.26 28.74
N THR A 5 -6.44 9.60 27.85
CA THR A 5 -7.21 8.59 27.12
C THR A 5 -6.22 7.75 26.33
N ASN A 6 -5.98 6.52 26.79
CA ASN A 6 -5.39 5.45 25.99
C ASN A 6 -6.27 5.28 24.75
N LYS A 7 -5.93 5.96 23.65
CA LYS A 7 -6.40 5.55 22.33
C LYS A 7 -5.75 4.20 22.08
N ALA A 8 -6.54 3.12 22.19
CA ALA A 8 -6.10 1.82 21.71
C ALA A 8 -5.53 2.01 20.30
N ALA A 9 -4.31 1.53 20.07
CA ALA A 9 -3.69 1.60 18.76
C ALA A 9 -4.56 0.78 17.80
N VAL A 10 -5.23 1.47 16.88
CA VAL A 10 -6.03 0.83 15.83
C VAL A 10 -5.11 0.64 14.64
N ASN A 11 -5.05 -0.59 14.13
CA ASN A 11 -4.33 -0.86 12.88
C ASN A 11 -5.22 -0.45 11.70
N LEU A 12 -4.64 0.27 10.74
CA LEU A 12 -5.34 0.71 9.55
C LEU A 12 -4.87 -0.10 8.35
N LEU A 13 -5.79 -0.84 7.75
CA LEU A 13 -5.57 -1.53 6.47
C LEU A 13 -6.04 -0.62 5.34
N LEU A 14 -5.08 0.02 4.67
CA LEU A 14 -5.33 0.84 3.49
C LEU A 14 -5.39 -0.05 2.25
N ARG A 15 -6.52 0.03 1.54
CA ARG A 15 -6.72 -0.66 0.27
C ARG A 15 -6.71 0.34 -0.86
N PHE A 16 -5.79 0.15 -1.81
CA PHE A 16 -5.75 0.90 -3.06
C PHE A 16 -6.07 -0.02 -4.22
N THR A 17 -6.95 0.40 -5.11
CA THR A 17 -7.18 -0.26 -6.39
C THR A 17 -7.20 0.79 -7.49
N SER A 18 -6.50 0.53 -8.58
CA SER A 18 -6.45 1.44 -9.73
C SER A 18 -7.50 1.08 -10.79
N TRP A 19 -8.03 -0.15 -10.78
CA TRP A 19 -8.98 -0.65 -11.78
C TRP A 19 -10.31 -1.17 -11.19
N ASP A 20 -10.26 -2.28 -10.45
CA ASP A 20 -11.45 -3.02 -10.04
C ASP A 20 -11.71 -2.91 -8.54
N GLY A 21 -12.90 -3.35 -8.15
CA GLY A 21 -13.39 -3.31 -6.78
C GLY A 21 -13.08 -4.58 -5.99
N THR A 22 -12.17 -5.46 -6.43
CA THR A 22 -11.95 -6.76 -5.80
C THR A 22 -11.32 -6.65 -4.40
N ASP A 23 -12.03 -7.17 -3.39
CA ASP A 23 -11.69 -7.01 -1.97
C ASP A 23 -10.99 -8.25 -1.41
N TYR A 24 -9.71 -8.10 -1.04
CA TYR A 24 -8.89 -9.13 -0.42
C TYR A 24 -8.70 -8.93 1.10
N ASN A 25 -9.42 -7.99 1.73
CA ASN A 25 -9.21 -7.64 3.14
C ASN A 25 -9.47 -8.83 4.07
N ASN A 26 -10.44 -9.69 3.75
CA ASN A 26 -10.74 -10.86 4.57
C ASN A 26 -9.56 -11.85 4.59
N LEU A 27 -8.92 -12.08 3.44
CA LEU A 27 -7.76 -12.96 3.35
C LEU A 27 -6.56 -12.41 4.14
N ILE A 28 -6.32 -11.10 4.05
CA ILE A 28 -5.25 -10.44 4.83
C ILE A 28 -5.53 -10.56 6.33
N LYS A 29 -6.79 -10.41 6.75
CA LYS A 29 -7.19 -10.56 8.16
C LYS A 29 -7.03 -12.00 8.64
N GLU A 30 -7.42 -13.00 7.84
CA GLU A 30 -7.24 -14.42 8.17
C GLU A 30 -5.75 -14.76 8.34
N PHE A 31 -4.91 -14.37 7.40
CA PHE A 31 -3.46 -14.56 7.50
C PHE A 31 -2.86 -13.88 8.74
N SER A 32 -3.30 -12.67 9.05
CA SER A 32 -2.84 -11.93 10.23
C SER A 32 -3.26 -12.61 11.54
N GLN A 33 -4.45 -13.21 11.57
CA GLN A 33 -4.93 -14.00 12.70
C GLN A 33 -4.10 -15.26 12.91
N GLU A 34 -3.81 -16.01 11.84
CA GLU A 34 -2.98 -17.21 11.91
C GLU A 34 -1.59 -16.88 12.46
N TYR A 35 -0.96 -15.83 11.90
CA TYR A 35 0.35 -15.35 12.35
C TYR A 35 0.34 -14.87 13.81
N ALA A 36 -0.71 -14.16 14.24
CA ALA A 36 -0.86 -13.69 15.62
C ALA A 36 -0.92 -14.86 16.62
N VAL A 37 -1.63 -15.93 16.26
CA VAL A 37 -1.76 -17.15 17.09
C VAL A 37 -0.46 -17.93 17.14
N GLU A 38 0.18 -18.13 15.98
CA GLU A 38 1.41 -18.93 15.88
C GLU A 38 2.57 -18.30 16.66
N TYR A 39 2.73 -16.97 16.57
CA TYR A 39 3.89 -16.26 17.12
C TYR A 39 3.58 -15.41 18.36
N GLY A 40 2.34 -15.39 18.84
CA GLY A 40 1.93 -14.65 20.05
C GLY A 40 1.85 -13.13 19.87
N TYR A 41 1.58 -12.64 18.66
CA TYR A 41 1.46 -11.21 18.36
C TYR A 41 0.01 -10.70 18.46
N GLU A 42 -0.50 -10.53 19.68
CA GLU A 42 -1.88 -10.05 19.93
C GLU A 42 -2.19 -8.69 19.26
N ALA A 43 -1.17 -7.86 19.04
CA ALA A 43 -1.29 -6.58 18.33
C ALA A 43 -1.76 -6.74 16.87
N LEU A 44 -1.58 -7.92 16.27
CA LEU A 44 -2.01 -8.23 14.90
C LEU A 44 -3.41 -8.85 14.83
N ALA A 45 -4.10 -9.03 15.97
CA ALA A 45 -5.48 -9.54 15.99
C ALA A 45 -6.40 -8.68 15.11
N PRO A 46 -7.15 -9.26 14.15
CA PRO A 46 -7.96 -8.52 13.18
C PRO A 46 -9.10 -7.69 13.78
N SER A 47 -9.52 -7.99 15.00
CA SER A 47 -10.51 -7.21 15.75
C SER A 47 -10.06 -5.75 15.96
N ASN A 48 -8.75 -5.49 15.94
CA ASN A 48 -8.16 -4.16 16.08
C ASN A 48 -7.95 -3.44 14.74
N TRP A 49 -8.41 -4.01 13.61
CA TRP A 49 -8.13 -3.51 12.27
C TRP A 49 -9.35 -2.85 11.64
N ILE A 50 -9.16 -1.62 11.15
CA ILE A 50 -10.14 -0.93 10.30
C ILE A 50 -9.65 -1.01 8.86
N ALA A 51 -10.49 -1.54 7.97
CA ALA A 51 -10.23 -1.51 6.54
C ALA A 51 -10.77 -0.19 5.95
N PHE A 52 -9.92 0.55 5.24
CA PHE A 52 -10.28 1.81 4.60
C PHE A 52 -9.91 1.77 3.11
N CYS A 53 -10.89 2.08 2.27
CA CYS A 53 -10.73 2.21 0.82
C CYS A 53 -10.92 3.69 0.45
N PRO A 54 -9.84 4.45 0.21
CA PRO A 54 -9.92 5.84 -0.20
C PRO A 54 -10.69 5.98 -1.53
N LYS A 55 -11.64 6.93 -1.62
CA LYS A 55 -12.47 7.12 -2.82
C LYS A 55 -11.84 8.06 -3.84
N ASP A 56 -11.18 9.12 -3.36
CA ASP A 56 -10.62 10.21 -4.16
C ASP A 56 -9.13 9.98 -4.43
N ILE A 57 -8.83 8.86 -5.08
CA ILE A 57 -7.45 8.50 -5.46
C ILE A 57 -7.31 8.51 -6.99
N PRO A 58 -6.10 8.78 -7.51
CA PRO A 58 -5.82 8.65 -8.94
C PRO A 58 -6.23 7.27 -9.43
N ARG A 59 -6.94 7.16 -10.56
CA ARG A 59 -7.31 5.85 -11.15
C ARG A 59 -6.74 5.73 -12.55
N GLN A 60 -6.48 4.51 -12.97
CA GLN A 60 -6.05 4.25 -14.34
C GLN A 60 -7.27 4.05 -15.23
N THR A 61 -7.13 4.41 -16.51
CA THR A 61 -8.13 4.14 -17.55
C THR A 61 -7.67 3.07 -18.54
N ASN A 62 -6.41 2.64 -18.48
CA ASN A 62 -5.78 1.69 -19.41
C ASN A 62 -5.40 0.35 -18.76
N THR A 63 -5.20 -0.70 -19.59
CA THR A 63 -4.91 -2.13 -19.26
C THR A 63 -3.57 -2.44 -18.61
N PHE A 64 -2.62 -1.52 -18.64
CA PHE A 64 -1.21 -1.86 -18.46
C PHE A 64 -0.50 -1.07 -17.35
N ASP A 65 -1.08 0.02 -16.85
CA ASP A 65 -0.41 0.86 -15.84
C ASP A 65 -0.65 0.41 -14.38
N CYS A 66 -1.32 -0.71 -14.13
CA CYS A 66 -1.67 -1.15 -12.77
C CYS A 66 -0.47 -1.31 -11.84
N VAL A 67 0.64 -1.84 -12.36
CA VAL A 67 1.87 -1.98 -11.60
C VAL A 67 2.46 -0.62 -11.22
N PHE A 68 2.40 0.38 -12.11
CA PHE A 68 2.94 1.71 -11.85
C PHE A 68 2.09 2.47 -10.85
N PHE A 69 0.76 2.34 -10.90
CA PHE A 69 -0.12 2.88 -9.86
C PHE A 69 0.16 2.24 -8.49
N ILE A 70 0.37 0.92 -8.41
CA ILE A 70 0.72 0.23 -7.16
C ILE A 70 2.02 0.80 -6.56
N CYS A 71 3.06 0.95 -7.37
CA CYS A 71 4.32 1.54 -6.92
C CYS A 71 4.12 2.98 -6.42
N GLN A 72 3.36 3.79 -7.15
CA GLN A 72 3.10 5.18 -6.78
C GLN A 72 2.23 5.31 -5.53
N TYR A 73 1.24 4.44 -5.33
CA TYR A 73 0.51 4.38 -4.07
C TYR A 73 1.43 4.06 -2.90
N ALA A 74 2.30 3.06 -3.03
CA ALA A 74 3.24 2.68 -1.98
C ALA A 74 4.20 3.82 -1.65
N GLU A 75 4.79 4.46 -2.66
CA GLU A 75 5.67 5.60 -2.49
C GLU A 75 4.96 6.77 -1.79
N CYS A 76 3.78 7.13 -2.26
CA CYS A 76 2.97 8.22 -1.71
C CYS A 76 2.55 7.96 -0.26
N VAL A 77 2.19 6.71 0.08
CA VAL A 77 1.85 6.33 1.46
C VAL A 77 3.06 6.51 2.38
N CYS A 78 4.25 6.08 1.95
CA CYS A 78 5.49 6.29 2.71
C CYS A 78 5.83 7.77 2.89
N ARG A 79 5.49 8.62 1.91
CA ARG A 79 5.67 10.07 1.96
C ARG A 79 4.51 10.82 2.65
N GLY A 80 3.43 10.12 3.01
CA GLY A 80 2.25 10.69 3.68
C GLY A 80 1.34 11.53 2.78
N SER A 81 1.42 11.38 1.45
CA SER A 81 0.71 12.24 0.50
C SER A 81 0.53 11.58 -0.87
N LEU A 82 -0.72 11.47 -1.34
CA LEU A 82 -1.10 10.92 -2.65
C LEU A 82 -1.11 12.01 -3.75
N ASN A 83 0.08 12.46 -4.14
CA ASN A 83 0.25 13.58 -5.08
C ASN A 83 0.75 13.09 -6.46
N PHE A 84 -0.04 12.28 -7.14
CA PHE A 84 0.20 11.91 -8.53
C PHE A 84 -1.09 11.85 -9.32
N THR A 85 -1.00 11.79 -10.65
CA THR A 85 -2.14 11.74 -11.56
C THR A 85 -1.85 10.80 -12.72
N GLU A 86 -2.89 10.33 -13.40
CA GLU A 86 -2.75 9.48 -14.58
C GLU A 86 -1.95 10.17 -15.71
N ALA A 87 -2.08 11.50 -15.84
CA ALA A 87 -1.34 12.28 -16.85
C ALA A 87 0.19 12.20 -16.69
N GLN A 88 0.68 11.80 -15.51
CA GLN A 88 2.10 11.64 -15.23
C GLN A 88 2.62 10.23 -15.53
N MET A 89 1.75 9.27 -15.89
CA MET A 89 2.13 7.85 -16.02
C MET A 89 3.23 7.62 -17.06
N ASP A 90 3.30 8.39 -18.14
CA ASP A 90 4.37 8.26 -19.13
C ASP A 90 5.75 8.62 -18.56
N VAL A 91 5.81 9.70 -17.75
CA VAL A 91 7.05 10.13 -17.09
C VAL A 91 7.44 9.10 -16.02
N ILE A 92 6.47 8.73 -15.18
CA ILE A 92 6.61 7.77 -14.09
C ILE A 92 7.10 6.40 -14.60
N ARG A 93 6.55 5.93 -15.73
CA ARG A 93 6.97 4.68 -16.38
C ARG A 93 8.44 4.75 -16.82
N ASN A 94 8.82 5.83 -17.49
CA ASN A 94 10.19 6.01 -17.97
C ASN A 94 11.20 6.11 -16.80
N GLU A 95 10.83 6.79 -15.71
CA GLU A 95 11.64 6.89 -14.51
C GLU A 95 11.84 5.54 -13.83
N MET A 96 10.77 4.78 -13.58
CA MET A 96 10.86 3.45 -13.00
C MET A 96 11.68 2.48 -13.85
N MET A 97 11.54 2.54 -15.17
CA MET A 97 12.35 1.72 -16.09
C MET A 97 13.83 2.09 -16.02
N ARG A 98 14.14 3.40 -15.94
CA ARG A 98 15.51 3.89 -15.77
C ARG A 98 16.11 3.43 -14.44
N GLU A 99 15.36 3.53 -13.34
CA GLU A 99 15.80 3.09 -12.01
C GLU A 99 16.08 1.58 -11.99
N SER A 100 15.15 0.79 -12.53
CA SER A 100 15.29 -0.66 -12.64
C SER A 100 16.53 -1.07 -13.44
N PHE A 101 16.85 -0.33 -14.51
CA PHE A 101 18.04 -0.57 -15.32
C PHE A 101 19.33 -0.23 -14.57
N VAL A 102 19.38 0.92 -13.89
CA VAL A 102 20.54 1.35 -13.10
C VAL A 102 20.82 0.37 -11.97
N GLU A 103 19.80 -0.08 -11.25
CA GLU A 103 19.97 -1.09 -10.19
C GLU A 103 20.57 -2.38 -10.73
N ARG A 104 20.08 -2.89 -11.87
CA ARG A 104 20.66 -4.09 -12.50
C ARG A 104 22.13 -3.92 -12.88
N CYS A 105 22.47 -2.80 -13.53
CA CYS A 105 23.86 -2.54 -13.88
C CYS A 105 24.76 -2.40 -12.64
N ASN A 106 24.27 -1.82 -11.54
CA ASN A 106 25.04 -1.70 -10.31
C ASN A 106 25.24 -3.03 -9.58
N VAL A 107 24.33 -3.99 -9.75
CA VAL A 107 24.46 -5.34 -9.17
C VAL A 107 25.43 -6.21 -9.98
N GLU A 108 25.58 -5.98 -11.29
CA GLU A 108 26.54 -6.70 -12.14
C GLU A 108 28.02 -6.33 -11.91
N TYR A 109 28.30 -5.32 -11.09
CA TYR A 109 29.66 -4.89 -10.71
C TYR A 109 30.03 -5.17 -9.24
N LEU A 110 29.24 -5.97 -8.51
CA LEU A 110 29.53 -6.47 -7.16
C LEU A 110 29.72 -7.99 -7.17
#